data_AF-A0A9P7QEG4-F1
#
_entry.id   AF-A0A9P7QEG4-F1
#
_cell.length_a   1.000
_cell.length_b   1.000
_cell.length_c   1.000
_cell.angle_alpha   90.00
_cell.angle_beta   90.00
_cell.angle_gamma   90.00
#
_symmetry.space_group_name_H-M   'P 1'
#
loop_
_entity.id
_entity.type
_entity.pdbx_description
1 polymer ?
#
loop_
_entity_poly.entity_id
_entity_poly.type
_entity_poly.pdbx_seq_one_letter_code
_entity_poly.pdbx_strand_id
1 'polypeptide(L)'
;MLPPVDEQTIRDNPEFAKLYRMLLEKALNPDGSTKHDNSIPEGDAVQQGLHQARIDCAETHWLEWAISTVSLPEPTSKPLSEEATSATGLRIEPAEHPLADLLALLPSLINKDNDQCIDPDDAATALSCPPLSELESHISEVCALVSETLHTAAIDVARVAHPSTNPSYLHRHIPALPNDFAALAAELSGATSALTKNRLEALESLTKLLQSYTQILALLVRTLESKHGSASRRLELQALNVSQDVQLTEAGAKVALNTTSKDMYAPEAISALANYSSHLKDAQIRAAERVRGLQEELTGYGVGDKSERDKEQTMREMARIHREMESQMEDVKKDLARLQQRL
;
A
#
# COMPACT_ATOMS: atom_id res chain seq x y z
N MET A 1 -31.04 20.28 10.93
CA MET A 1 -31.67 21.52 10.47
C MET A 1 -32.27 22.25 11.66
N LEU A 2 -31.75 23.42 12.05
CA LEU A 2 -32.42 24.26 13.03
C LEU A 2 -33.71 24.82 12.40
N PRO A 3 -34.88 24.67 13.04
CA PRO A 3 -36.12 25.20 12.50
C PRO A 3 -36.01 26.74 12.34
N PRO A 4 -36.59 27.33 11.28
CA PRO A 4 -36.57 28.77 11.09
C PRO A 4 -37.31 29.43 12.26
N VAL A 5 -36.65 30.39 12.90
CA VAL A 5 -37.20 31.12 14.04
C VAL A 5 -37.92 32.38 13.53
N ASP A 6 -39.08 32.70 14.10
CA ASP A 6 -39.90 33.85 13.71
C ASP A 6 -39.13 35.17 13.82
N GLU A 7 -39.18 35.99 12.78
CA GLU A 7 -38.45 37.26 12.70
C GLU A 7 -38.80 38.25 13.82
N GLN A 8 -39.99 38.12 14.41
CA GLN A 8 -40.43 38.94 15.55
C GLN A 8 -39.59 38.63 16.80
N THR A 9 -39.36 37.36 17.11
CA THR A 9 -38.57 36.94 18.27
C THR A 9 -37.08 37.30 18.16
N ILE A 10 -36.55 37.35 16.93
CA ILE A 10 -35.18 37.80 16.65
C ILE A 10 -35.03 39.32 16.87
N ARG A 11 -36.09 40.10 16.62
CA ARG A 11 -36.10 41.55 16.87
C ARG A 11 -36.27 41.88 18.34
N ASP A 12 -37.10 41.12 19.06
CA ASP A 12 -37.41 41.37 20.47
C ASP A 12 -36.26 40.99 21.42
N ASN A 13 -35.40 40.06 21.02
CA ASN A 13 -34.25 39.64 21.82
C ASN A 13 -32.92 39.70 21.04
N PRO A 14 -32.16 40.82 21.14
CA PRO A 14 -30.93 41.01 20.38
C PRO A 14 -29.78 40.10 20.83
N GLU A 15 -29.77 39.63 22.08
CA GLU A 15 -28.77 38.66 22.56
C GLU A 15 -29.01 37.26 21.98
N PHE A 16 -30.28 36.85 21.88
CA PHE A 16 -30.66 35.63 21.18
C PHE A 16 -30.33 35.71 19.68
N ALA A 17 -30.53 36.87 19.03
CA ALA A 17 -30.16 37.06 17.63
C ALA A 17 -28.65 36.89 17.39
N LYS A 18 -27.80 37.38 18.32
CA LYS A 18 -26.35 37.19 18.26
C LYS A 18 -25.97 35.72 18.43
N LEU A 19 -26.59 35.01 19.38
CA LEU A 19 -26.37 33.58 19.60
C LEU A 19 -26.83 32.74 18.40
N TYR A 20 -28.02 33.00 17.86
CA TYR A 20 -28.56 32.29 16.71
C TYR A 20 -27.64 32.45 15.48
N ARG A 21 -27.16 33.68 15.21
CA ARG A 21 -26.16 33.92 14.15
C ARG A 21 -24.84 33.22 14.42
N MET A 22 -24.34 33.28 15.67
CA MET A 22 -23.10 32.61 16.04
C MET A 22 -23.18 31.09 15.90
N LEU A 23 -24.33 30.49 16.23
CA LEU A 23 -24.58 29.06 16.07
C LEU A 23 -24.65 28.67 14.58
N LEU A 24 -25.31 29.47 13.75
CA LEU A 24 -25.47 29.22 12.32
C LEU A 24 -24.15 29.43 11.54
N GLU A 25 -23.38 30.47 11.89
CA GLU A 25 -22.14 30.82 11.20
C GLU A 25 -20.94 30.04 11.70
N LYS A 26 -20.74 29.92 13.02
CA LYS A 26 -19.50 29.39 13.62
C LYS A 26 -19.61 27.97 14.15
N ALA A 27 -20.75 27.60 14.74
CA ALA A 27 -20.85 26.34 15.49
C ALA A 27 -21.44 25.18 14.69
N LEU A 28 -22.39 25.43 13.79
CA LEU A 28 -23.18 24.38 13.13
C LEU A 28 -23.13 24.48 11.59
N ASN A 29 -23.20 23.32 10.96
CA ASN A 29 -23.42 23.11 9.53
C ASN A 29 -24.93 23.20 9.21
N PRO A 30 -25.33 23.45 7.95
CA PRO A 30 -26.74 23.51 7.55
C PRO A 30 -27.56 22.28 7.98
N ASP A 31 -26.91 21.10 8.03
CA ASP A 31 -27.56 19.85 8.47
C ASP A 31 -27.78 19.76 9.99
N GLY A 32 -27.21 20.68 10.78
CA GLY A 32 -27.28 20.70 12.25
C GLY A 32 -26.13 19.99 12.96
N SER A 33 -25.12 19.54 12.21
CA SER A 33 -23.87 18.97 12.75
C SER A 33 -22.91 20.07 13.20
N THR A 34 -22.10 19.82 14.24
CA THR A 34 -21.09 20.74 14.79
C THR A 34 -19.87 20.88 13.87
N LYS A 35 -19.46 22.12 13.59
CA LYS A 35 -18.28 22.43 12.77
C LYS A 35 -16.94 22.07 13.44
N HIS A 36 -16.92 21.90 14.76
CA HIS A 36 -15.70 21.66 15.54
C HIS A 36 -15.28 20.18 15.64
N ASP A 37 -16.15 19.22 15.30
CA ASP A 37 -15.84 17.79 15.49
C ASP A 37 -15.08 17.15 14.31
N ASN A 38 -15.15 17.73 13.11
CA ASN A 38 -14.56 17.13 11.90
C ASN A 38 -13.02 17.24 11.83
N SER A 39 -12.36 17.87 12.82
CA SER A 39 -10.91 18.10 12.80
C SER A 39 -10.17 17.50 13.99
N ILE A 40 -10.86 16.81 14.90
CA ILE A 40 -10.22 16.15 16.03
C ILE A 40 -10.05 14.67 15.65
N PRO A 41 -8.82 14.16 15.47
CA PRO A 41 -8.60 12.76 15.09
C PRO A 41 -9.16 11.77 16.14
N GLU A 42 -9.31 12.22 17.38
CA GLU A 42 -9.97 11.47 18.46
C GLU A 42 -11.49 11.32 18.21
N GLY A 43 -12.14 12.31 17.58
CA GLY A 43 -13.56 12.24 17.21
C GLY A 43 -13.83 11.21 16.12
N ASP A 44 -13.01 11.18 15.07
CA ASP A 44 -13.10 10.16 14.02
C ASP A 44 -12.81 8.75 14.57
N ALA A 45 -11.82 8.63 15.48
CA ALA A 45 -11.53 7.36 16.15
C ALA A 45 -12.70 6.89 17.04
N VAL A 46 -13.36 7.81 17.75
CA VAL A 46 -14.54 7.51 18.57
C VAL A 46 -15.75 7.17 17.71
N GLN A 47 -15.95 7.84 16.57
CA GLN A 47 -17.03 7.52 15.63
C GLN A 47 -16.82 6.16 14.97
N GLN A 48 -15.59 5.84 14.57
CA GLN A 48 -15.23 4.52 14.06
C GLN A 48 -15.39 3.44 15.14
N GLY A 49 -14.99 3.72 16.38
CA GLY A 49 -15.22 2.82 17.51
C GLY A 49 -16.69 2.58 17.82
N LEU A 50 -17.53 3.63 17.78
CA LEU A 50 -18.99 3.50 17.92
C LEU A 50 -19.61 2.74 16.75
N HIS A 51 -19.11 2.93 15.54
CA HIS A 51 -19.59 2.21 14.37
C HIS A 51 -19.24 0.73 14.45
N GLN A 52 -18.02 0.39 14.86
CA GLN A 52 -17.62 -1.00 15.12
C GLN A 52 -18.46 -1.62 16.24
N ALA A 53 -18.63 -0.94 17.37
CA ALA A 53 -19.47 -1.44 18.46
C ALA A 53 -20.94 -1.67 18.03
N ARG A 54 -21.46 -0.85 17.11
CA ARG A 54 -22.79 -1.06 16.51
C ARG A 54 -22.84 -2.27 15.60
N ILE A 55 -21.81 -2.50 14.79
CA ILE A 55 -21.69 -3.71 13.96
C ILE A 55 -21.63 -4.93 14.86
N ASP A 56 -20.76 -4.91 15.87
CA ASP A 56 -20.59 -6.03 16.80
C ASP A 56 -21.89 -6.34 17.55
N CYS A 57 -22.60 -5.31 18.06
CA CYS A 57 -23.91 -5.49 18.69
C CYS A 57 -24.94 -6.07 17.71
N ALA A 58 -24.95 -5.60 16.46
CA ALA A 58 -25.84 -6.12 15.44
C ALA A 58 -25.50 -7.59 15.16
N GLU A 59 -24.23 -7.94 14.93
CA GLU A 59 -23.78 -9.31 14.71
C GLU A 59 -24.17 -10.22 15.88
N THR A 60 -23.96 -9.79 17.12
CA THR A 60 -24.39 -10.57 18.29
C THR A 60 -25.90 -10.73 18.35
N HIS A 61 -26.67 -9.69 18.02
CA HIS A 61 -28.13 -9.75 18.00
C HIS A 61 -28.63 -10.64 16.85
N TRP A 62 -27.99 -10.60 15.68
CA TRP A 62 -28.30 -11.46 14.54
C TRP A 62 -27.96 -12.92 14.83
N LEU A 63 -26.84 -13.18 15.52
CA LEU A 63 -26.47 -14.52 15.96
C LEU A 63 -27.41 -15.02 17.06
N GLU A 64 -27.77 -14.18 18.03
CA GLU A 64 -28.74 -14.51 19.08
C GLU A 64 -30.11 -14.78 18.47
N TRP A 65 -30.54 -13.95 17.51
CA TRP A 65 -31.77 -14.14 16.75
C TRP A 65 -31.73 -15.41 15.88
N ALA A 66 -30.63 -15.68 15.19
CA ALA A 66 -30.43 -16.90 14.42
C ALA A 66 -30.44 -18.14 15.32
N ILE A 67 -29.79 -18.09 16.48
CA ILE A 67 -29.80 -19.19 17.45
C ILE A 67 -31.21 -19.39 18.02
N SER A 68 -31.94 -18.31 18.34
CA SER A 68 -33.31 -18.41 18.88
C SER A 68 -34.37 -18.79 17.83
N THR A 69 -34.13 -18.52 16.55
CA THR A 69 -34.97 -19.02 15.44
C THR A 69 -34.61 -20.44 14.99
N VAL A 70 -33.36 -20.88 15.14
CA VAL A 70 -32.90 -22.24 14.78
C VAL A 70 -33.08 -23.23 15.92
N SER A 71 -33.05 -22.77 17.18
CA SER A 71 -33.34 -23.62 18.33
C SER A 71 -34.85 -23.78 18.49
N LEU A 72 -35.39 -24.93 18.04
CA LEU A 72 -36.67 -25.43 18.55
C LEU A 72 -36.64 -25.49 20.10
N PRO A 73 -37.77 -25.28 20.80
CA PRO A 73 -37.76 -25.12 22.24
C PRO A 73 -37.58 -26.48 22.95
N GLU A 74 -36.42 -26.71 23.57
CA GLU A 74 -36.27 -27.80 24.54
C GLU A 74 -36.74 -27.35 25.95
N PRO A 75 -37.41 -28.25 26.70
CA PRO A 75 -38.06 -27.92 27.95
C PRO A 75 -37.12 -27.99 29.16
N THR A 76 -37.40 -27.14 30.17
CA THR A 76 -36.87 -27.14 31.55
C THR A 76 -35.42 -26.66 31.70
N SER A 77 -34.99 -25.87 32.69
CA SER A 77 -35.50 -25.47 34.00
C SER A 77 -34.60 -24.34 34.54
N LYS A 78 -35.14 -23.23 35.06
CA LYS A 78 -34.44 -22.39 36.05
C LYS A 78 -35.42 -21.76 37.05
N PRO A 79 -34.97 -21.51 38.30
CA PRO A 79 -35.83 -21.31 39.46
C PRO A 79 -36.35 -19.88 39.60
N LEU A 80 -37.42 -19.78 40.40
CA LEU A 80 -38.08 -18.61 40.98
C LEU A 80 -37.33 -17.27 40.91
N SER A 81 -38.00 -16.28 40.32
CA SER A 81 -38.23 -14.98 40.97
C SER A 81 -39.52 -14.38 40.42
N GLU A 82 -40.41 -14.05 41.35
CA GLU A 82 -41.72 -13.47 41.14
C GLU A 82 -41.58 -11.97 40.80
N GLU A 83 -42.32 -11.46 39.80
CA GLU A 83 -43.38 -10.46 39.99
C GLU A 83 -43.94 -9.92 38.64
N ALA A 84 -45.15 -10.40 38.35
CA ALA A 84 -46.30 -9.73 37.74
C ALA A 84 -46.15 -8.75 36.54
N THR A 85 -46.77 -9.11 35.40
CA THR A 85 -48.12 -8.60 35.03
C THR A 85 -48.65 -9.23 33.73
N SER A 86 -49.67 -10.08 33.89
CA SER A 86 -50.89 -10.24 33.08
C SER A 86 -50.85 -9.97 31.56
N ALA A 87 -50.70 -11.04 30.76
CA ALA A 87 -51.36 -11.15 29.47
C ALA A 87 -51.74 -12.62 29.21
N THR A 88 -53.03 -12.83 28.95
CA THR A 88 -53.76 -14.04 28.54
C THR A 88 -52.91 -15.14 27.90
N GLY A 89 -52.91 -16.31 28.55
CA GLY A 89 -52.19 -17.49 28.11
C GLY A 89 -52.73 -18.10 26.82
N LEU A 90 -51.81 -18.38 25.90
CA LEU A 90 -51.82 -19.62 25.15
C LEU A 90 -50.68 -20.47 25.72
N ARG A 91 -51.04 -21.23 26.75
CA ARG A 91 -50.27 -22.38 27.17
C ARG A 91 -50.40 -23.41 26.06
N ILE A 92 -49.40 -23.47 25.18
CA ILE A 92 -49.19 -24.66 24.36
C ILE A 92 -48.72 -25.72 25.36
N GLU A 93 -49.68 -26.48 25.90
CA GLU A 93 -49.39 -27.83 26.37
C GLU A 93 -48.62 -28.54 25.26
N PRO A 94 -47.55 -29.29 25.54
CA PRO A 94 -46.76 -29.94 24.51
C PRO A 94 -47.68 -30.89 23.74
N ALA A 95 -48.14 -30.46 22.58
CA ALA A 95 -48.80 -31.32 21.64
C ALA A 95 -47.76 -32.36 21.25
N GLU A 96 -47.96 -33.54 21.82
CA GLU A 96 -47.60 -34.86 21.34
C GLU A 96 -46.63 -34.83 20.14
N HIS A 97 -45.44 -35.37 20.38
CA HIS A 97 -44.30 -35.58 19.49
C HIS A 97 -44.57 -35.92 17.99
N PRO A 98 -45.66 -36.60 17.54
CA PRO A 98 -45.88 -36.90 16.12
C PRO A 98 -45.96 -35.70 15.16
N LEU A 99 -46.54 -34.56 15.56
CA LEU A 99 -46.76 -33.42 14.62
C LEU A 99 -45.47 -32.68 14.25
N ALA A 100 -44.55 -32.56 15.22
CA ALA A 100 -43.27 -31.89 15.00
C ALA A 100 -42.37 -32.73 14.07
N ASP A 101 -42.34 -34.05 14.27
CA ASP A 101 -41.62 -35.00 13.42
C ASP A 101 -42.19 -35.01 11.99
N LEU A 102 -43.52 -34.93 11.86
CA LEU A 102 -44.20 -34.81 10.57
C LEU A 102 -43.85 -33.52 9.83
N LEU A 103 -43.88 -32.36 10.51
CA LEU A 103 -43.52 -31.06 9.95
C LEU A 103 -42.03 -30.95 9.57
N ALA A 104 -41.15 -31.68 10.25
CA ALA A 104 -39.72 -31.74 9.91
C ALA A 104 -39.44 -32.60 8.66
N LEU A 105 -40.26 -33.63 8.42
CA LEU A 105 -40.12 -34.55 7.27
C LEU A 105 -40.85 -34.07 6.01
N LEU A 106 -41.90 -33.27 6.12
CA LEU A 106 -42.67 -32.74 4.98
C LEU A 106 -41.85 -31.92 3.96
N PRO A 107 -40.93 -31.02 4.37
CA PRO A 107 -40.14 -30.21 3.42
C PRO A 107 -39.26 -31.04 2.48
N SER A 108 -38.72 -32.18 2.93
CA SER A 108 -37.88 -33.05 2.10
C SER A 108 -38.68 -33.85 1.06
N LEU A 109 -39.97 -34.06 1.32
CA LEU A 109 -40.94 -34.67 0.39
C LEU A 109 -41.54 -33.66 -0.60
N ILE A 110 -41.65 -32.38 -0.23
CA ILE A 110 -42.28 -31.33 -1.05
C ILE A 110 -41.26 -30.63 -1.97
N ASN A 111 -39.98 -30.54 -1.59
CA ASN A 111 -38.93 -29.94 -2.42
C ASN A 111 -38.68 -30.79 -3.67
N LYS A 112 -39.31 -30.38 -4.78
CA LYS A 112 -39.12 -30.93 -6.13
C LYS A 112 -37.73 -30.69 -6.72
N ASP A 113 -36.88 -29.93 -6.04
CA ASP A 113 -35.50 -29.68 -6.48
C ASP A 113 -34.60 -30.92 -6.32
N ASN A 114 -35.08 -31.96 -5.63
CA ASN A 114 -34.48 -33.29 -5.69
C ASN A 114 -35.01 -34.01 -6.95
N ASP A 115 -34.26 -33.99 -8.05
CA ASP A 115 -34.52 -34.70 -9.32
C ASP A 115 -34.68 -36.25 -9.20
N GLN A 116 -34.76 -36.79 -7.98
CA GLN A 116 -35.07 -38.18 -7.72
C GLN A 116 -36.59 -38.37 -7.65
N CYS A 117 -37.18 -38.79 -8.77
CA CYS A 117 -38.52 -39.34 -8.79
C CYS A 117 -38.55 -40.57 -7.88
N ILE A 118 -39.20 -40.45 -6.72
CA ILE A 118 -39.40 -41.57 -5.79
C ILE A 118 -40.21 -42.65 -6.54
N ASP A 119 -39.74 -43.90 -6.52
CA ASP A 119 -40.45 -45.03 -7.10
C ASP A 119 -41.83 -45.15 -6.43
N PRO A 120 -42.95 -45.39 -7.15
CA PRO A 120 -44.29 -45.27 -6.59
C PRO A 120 -44.56 -46.30 -5.48
N ASP A 121 -43.84 -47.43 -5.48
CA ASP A 121 -43.91 -48.45 -4.44
C ASP A 121 -43.20 -48.03 -3.14
N ASP A 122 -42.09 -47.28 -3.24
CA ASP A 122 -41.37 -46.69 -2.10
C ASP A 122 -42.13 -45.49 -1.51
N ALA A 123 -42.81 -44.71 -2.35
CA ALA A 123 -43.71 -43.66 -1.91
C ALA A 123 -44.94 -44.23 -1.18
N ALA A 124 -45.53 -45.31 -1.70
CA ALA A 124 -46.68 -45.98 -1.08
C ALA A 124 -46.32 -46.60 0.27
N THR A 125 -45.12 -47.17 0.41
CA THR A 125 -44.64 -47.73 1.68
C THR A 125 -44.28 -46.64 2.70
N ALA A 126 -43.69 -45.51 2.27
CA ALA A 126 -43.45 -44.35 3.14
C ALA A 126 -44.75 -43.74 3.67
N LEU A 127 -45.78 -43.62 2.84
CA LEU A 127 -47.10 -43.11 3.23
C LEU A 127 -47.90 -44.10 4.11
N SER A 128 -47.54 -45.38 4.10
CA SER A 128 -48.20 -46.42 4.91
C SER A 128 -47.64 -46.54 6.34
N CYS A 129 -46.52 -45.88 6.63
CA CYS A 129 -45.87 -45.91 7.95
C CYS A 129 -46.18 -44.62 8.75
N PRO A 130 -46.39 -44.69 10.08
CA PRO A 130 -46.44 -43.49 10.92
C PRO A 130 -45.07 -42.79 10.90
N PRO A 131 -45.02 -41.44 10.86
CA PRO A 131 -46.11 -40.48 11.11
C PRO A 131 -46.96 -40.09 9.87
N LEU A 132 -46.66 -40.59 8.67
CA LEU A 132 -47.34 -40.19 7.43
C LEU A 132 -48.71 -40.86 7.23
N SER A 133 -48.91 -42.06 7.78
CA SER A 133 -50.22 -42.75 7.78
C SER A 133 -51.28 -41.99 8.60
N GLU A 134 -50.84 -41.26 9.63
CA GLU A 134 -51.69 -40.45 10.51
C GLU A 134 -51.86 -39.00 9.99
N LEU A 135 -51.28 -38.69 8.82
CA LEU A 135 -51.39 -37.37 8.19
C LEU A 135 -52.86 -36.99 7.98
N GLU A 136 -53.70 -37.89 7.48
CA GLU A 136 -55.11 -37.58 7.20
C GLU A 136 -55.89 -37.16 8.47
N SER A 137 -55.56 -37.75 9.63
CA SER A 137 -56.11 -37.34 10.93
C SER A 137 -55.56 -36.00 11.42
N HIS A 138 -54.30 -35.68 11.12
CA HIS A 138 -53.63 -34.46 11.57
C HIS A 138 -53.71 -33.29 10.58
N ILE A 139 -54.21 -33.50 9.35
CA ILE A 139 -54.34 -32.48 8.31
C ILE A 139 -55.13 -31.27 8.82
N SER A 140 -56.22 -31.47 9.57
CA SER A 140 -57.01 -30.35 10.08
C SER A 140 -56.22 -29.48 11.08
N GLU A 141 -55.37 -30.10 11.88
CA GLU A 141 -54.52 -29.40 12.87
C GLU A 141 -53.36 -28.68 12.18
N VAL A 142 -52.72 -29.34 11.20
CA VAL A 142 -51.68 -28.75 10.36
C VAL A 142 -52.24 -27.58 9.54
N CYS A 143 -53.43 -27.71 8.95
CA CYS A 143 -54.08 -26.63 8.22
C CYS A 143 -54.40 -25.44 9.14
N ALA A 144 -54.82 -25.68 10.38
CA ALA A 144 -55.03 -24.61 11.37
C ALA A 144 -53.72 -23.90 11.70
N LEU A 145 -52.63 -24.63 11.95
CA LEU A 145 -51.31 -24.08 12.24
C LEU A 145 -50.71 -23.33 11.06
N VAL A 146 -50.84 -23.87 9.84
CA VAL A 146 -50.39 -23.21 8.60
C VAL A 146 -51.20 -21.93 8.36
N SER A 147 -52.52 -21.97 8.58
CA SER A 147 -53.34 -20.77 8.45
C SER A 147 -52.96 -19.70 9.48
N GLU A 148 -52.66 -20.09 10.73
CA GLU A 148 -52.23 -19.16 11.78
C GLU A 148 -50.86 -18.56 11.45
N THR A 149 -49.89 -19.38 11.06
CA THR A 149 -48.53 -18.92 10.68
C THR A 149 -48.53 -18.05 9.42
N LEU A 150 -49.34 -18.37 8.42
CA LEU A 150 -49.52 -17.52 7.25
C LEU A 150 -50.21 -16.21 7.62
N HIS A 151 -51.16 -16.23 8.56
CA HIS A 151 -51.82 -15.03 9.02
C HIS A 151 -50.88 -14.12 9.81
N THR A 152 -50.05 -14.68 10.72
CA THR A 152 -49.04 -13.91 11.46
C THR A 152 -47.98 -13.33 10.52
N ALA A 153 -47.48 -14.12 9.57
CA ALA A 153 -46.55 -13.64 8.55
C ALA A 153 -47.15 -12.52 7.70
N ALA A 154 -48.42 -12.63 7.29
CA ALA A 154 -49.10 -11.58 6.54
C ALA A 154 -49.27 -10.28 7.35
N ILE A 155 -49.52 -10.37 8.66
CA ILE A 155 -49.60 -9.20 9.56
C ILE A 155 -48.22 -8.55 9.67
N ASP A 156 -47.15 -9.32 9.82
CA ASP A 156 -45.80 -8.78 9.94
C ASP A 156 -45.35 -8.10 8.65
N VAL A 157 -45.67 -8.67 7.48
CA VAL A 157 -45.45 -7.99 6.19
C VAL A 157 -46.29 -6.71 6.09
N ALA A 158 -47.54 -6.72 6.56
CA ALA A 158 -48.37 -5.52 6.62
C ALA A 158 -47.80 -4.43 7.54
N ARG A 159 -47.16 -4.79 8.66
CA ARG A 159 -46.44 -3.85 9.53
C ARG A 159 -45.28 -3.18 8.82
N VAL A 160 -44.49 -3.96 8.07
CA VAL A 160 -43.34 -3.45 7.31
C VAL A 160 -43.81 -2.52 6.19
N ALA A 161 -44.87 -2.89 5.48
CA ALA A 161 -45.43 -2.06 4.40
C ALA A 161 -46.11 -0.78 4.92
N HIS A 162 -46.75 -0.84 6.10
CA HIS A 162 -47.51 0.26 6.69
C HIS A 162 -47.09 0.59 8.13
N PRO A 163 -45.85 1.10 8.35
CA PRO A 163 -45.29 1.29 9.68
C PRO A 163 -46.03 2.34 10.52
N SER A 164 -46.78 3.23 9.88
CA SER A 164 -47.56 4.28 10.54
C SER A 164 -48.98 3.87 10.95
N THR A 165 -49.42 2.67 10.54
CA THR A 165 -50.77 2.19 10.86
C THR A 165 -50.81 1.54 12.24
N ASN A 166 -51.90 1.79 12.97
CA ASN A 166 -52.08 1.21 14.30
C ASN A 166 -52.20 -0.33 14.19
N PRO A 167 -51.54 -1.10 15.08
CA PRO A 167 -51.48 -2.56 14.98
C PRO A 167 -52.85 -3.25 14.95
N SER A 168 -53.88 -2.64 15.55
CA SER A 168 -55.25 -3.16 15.55
C SER A 168 -55.94 -3.17 14.17
N TYR A 169 -55.45 -2.38 13.20
CA TYR A 169 -56.05 -2.24 11.87
C TYR A 169 -55.25 -2.92 10.74
N LEU A 170 -54.08 -3.52 11.06
CA LEU A 170 -53.19 -4.13 10.07
C LEU A 170 -53.85 -5.23 9.25
N HIS A 171 -54.75 -6.02 9.85
CA HIS A 171 -55.46 -7.09 9.15
C HIS A 171 -56.28 -6.60 7.96
N ARG A 172 -56.70 -5.33 7.94
CA ARG A 172 -57.44 -4.73 6.81
C ARG A 172 -56.55 -4.49 5.59
N HIS A 173 -55.24 -4.40 5.79
CA HIS A 173 -54.26 -4.17 4.73
C HIS A 173 -53.75 -5.46 4.08
N ILE A 174 -54.02 -6.64 4.67
CA ILE A 174 -53.61 -7.94 4.12
C ILE A 174 -54.05 -8.14 2.66
N PRO A 175 -55.31 -7.83 2.26
CA PRO A 175 -55.72 -7.99 0.87
C PRO A 175 -55.07 -7.00 -0.11
N ALA A 176 -54.55 -5.88 0.39
CA ALA A 176 -53.90 -4.84 -0.43
C ALA A 176 -52.41 -5.13 -0.67
N LEU A 177 -51.77 -5.96 0.18
CA LEU A 177 -50.35 -6.33 0.11
C LEU A 177 -49.85 -6.71 -1.29
N PRO A 178 -50.56 -7.51 -2.11
CA PRO A 178 -50.06 -7.85 -3.45
C PRO A 178 -49.97 -6.63 -4.37
N ASN A 179 -50.92 -5.70 -4.27
CA ASN A 179 -50.92 -4.47 -5.06
C ASN A 179 -49.83 -3.51 -4.57
N ASP A 180 -49.64 -3.39 -3.27
CA ASP A 180 -48.58 -2.57 -2.68
C ASP A 180 -47.19 -3.10 -3.07
N PHE A 181 -47.01 -4.42 -3.05
CA PHE A 181 -45.79 -5.07 -3.53
C PHE A 181 -45.55 -4.82 -5.02
N ALA A 182 -46.57 -4.97 -5.86
CA ALA A 182 -46.46 -4.69 -7.29
C ALA A 182 -46.11 -3.21 -7.56
N ALA A 183 -46.69 -2.28 -6.78
CA ALA A 183 -46.37 -0.87 -6.86
C ALA A 183 -44.92 -0.57 -6.43
N LEU A 184 -44.45 -1.14 -5.32
CA LEU A 184 -43.07 -1.00 -4.85
C LEU A 184 -42.07 -1.61 -5.84
N ALA A 185 -42.38 -2.77 -6.42
CA ALA A 185 -41.55 -3.39 -7.44
C ALA A 185 -41.46 -2.51 -8.70
N ALA A 186 -42.59 -1.93 -9.13
CA ALA A 186 -42.63 -0.98 -10.24
C ALA A 186 -41.83 0.29 -9.92
N GLU A 187 -41.98 0.86 -8.72
CA GLU A 187 -41.24 2.04 -8.27
C GLU A 187 -39.72 1.77 -8.20
N LEU A 188 -39.31 0.61 -7.68
CA LEU A 188 -37.90 0.21 -7.62
C LEU A 188 -37.32 0.04 -9.03
N SER A 189 -38.05 -0.62 -9.94
CA SER A 189 -37.63 -0.74 -11.34
C SER A 189 -37.55 0.63 -12.04
N GLY A 190 -38.48 1.54 -11.74
CA GLY A 190 -38.47 2.92 -12.21
C GLY A 190 -37.28 3.71 -11.67
N ALA A 191 -37.04 3.67 -10.35
CA ALA A 191 -35.94 4.35 -9.68
C ALA A 191 -34.57 3.85 -10.16
N THR A 192 -34.41 2.54 -10.36
CA THR A 192 -33.17 1.96 -10.90
C THR A 192 -32.95 2.40 -12.36
N SER A 193 -33.99 2.44 -13.19
CA SER A 193 -33.88 2.96 -14.56
C SER A 193 -33.56 4.47 -14.60
N ALA A 194 -34.15 5.27 -13.71
CA ALA A 194 -33.89 6.70 -13.60
C ALA A 194 -32.45 6.97 -13.11
N LEU A 195 -31.99 6.22 -12.12
CA LEU A 195 -30.63 6.32 -11.60
C LEU A 195 -29.58 5.93 -12.63
N THR A 196 -29.80 4.87 -13.41
CA THR A 196 -28.89 4.50 -14.50
C THR A 196 -28.85 5.56 -15.59
N LYS A 197 -30.01 6.13 -15.97
CA LYS A 197 -30.08 7.24 -16.91
C LYS A 197 -29.32 8.48 -16.43
N ASN A 198 -29.56 8.91 -15.19
CA ASN A 198 -28.86 10.07 -14.61
C ASN A 198 -27.34 9.84 -14.52
N ARG A 199 -26.90 8.62 -14.23
CA ARG A 199 -25.47 8.27 -14.25
C ARG A 199 -24.88 8.39 -15.65
N LEU A 200 -25.59 7.93 -16.69
CA LEU A 200 -25.13 8.06 -18.07
C LEU A 200 -25.05 9.54 -18.50
N GLU A 201 -26.06 10.35 -18.17
CA GLU A 201 -26.06 11.79 -18.46
C GLU A 201 -24.91 12.51 -17.74
N ALA A 202 -24.64 12.17 -16.47
CA ALA A 202 -23.52 12.71 -15.72
C ALA A 202 -22.17 12.35 -16.36
N LEU A 203 -21.98 11.08 -16.76
CA LEU A 203 -20.78 10.63 -17.46
C LEU A 203 -20.59 11.34 -18.82
N GLU A 204 -21.68 11.56 -19.56
CA GLU A 204 -21.62 12.33 -20.81
C GLU A 204 -21.22 13.79 -20.56
N SER A 205 -21.74 14.42 -19.50
CA SER A 205 -21.34 15.78 -19.13
C SER A 205 -19.87 15.88 -18.70
N LEU A 206 -19.38 14.88 -17.95
CA LEU A 206 -18.00 14.81 -17.49
C LEU A 206 -17.04 14.61 -18.68
N THR A 207 -17.37 13.70 -19.59
CA THR A 207 -16.55 13.47 -20.80
C THR A 207 -16.47 14.71 -21.68
N LYS A 208 -17.58 15.44 -21.88
CA LYS A 208 -17.58 16.75 -22.57
C LYS A 208 -16.69 17.77 -21.87
N LEU A 209 -16.77 17.86 -20.53
CA LEU A 209 -15.91 18.74 -19.75
C LEU A 209 -14.43 18.37 -19.92
N LEU A 210 -14.05 17.10 -19.78
CA LEU A 210 -12.67 16.65 -19.99
C LEU A 210 -12.18 16.95 -21.42
N GLN A 211 -13.03 16.78 -22.42
CA GLN A 211 -12.70 17.13 -23.79
C GLN A 211 -12.44 18.65 -23.94
N SER A 212 -13.25 19.49 -23.29
CA SER A 212 -13.01 20.94 -23.29
C SER A 212 -11.71 21.32 -22.58
N TYR A 213 -11.39 20.69 -21.45
CA TYR A 213 -10.13 20.93 -20.74
C TYR A 213 -8.91 20.49 -21.55
N THR A 214 -8.97 19.32 -22.21
CA THR A 214 -7.87 18.86 -23.07
C THR A 214 -7.66 19.79 -24.26
N GLN A 215 -8.74 20.32 -24.86
CA GLN A 215 -8.65 21.34 -25.91
C GLN A 215 -8.01 22.63 -25.40
N ILE A 216 -8.43 23.14 -24.24
CA ILE A 216 -7.86 24.35 -23.63
C ILE A 216 -6.37 24.15 -23.31
N LEU A 217 -5.99 23.01 -22.73
CA LEU A 217 -4.59 22.69 -22.44
C LEU A 217 -3.76 22.58 -23.73
N ALA A 218 -4.28 21.94 -24.78
CA ALA A 218 -3.59 21.85 -26.06
C ALA A 218 -3.39 23.24 -26.70
N LEU A 219 -4.39 24.11 -26.63
CA LEU A 219 -4.27 25.50 -27.08
C LEU A 219 -3.24 26.27 -26.25
N LEU A 220 -3.25 26.11 -24.92
CA LEU A 220 -2.30 26.74 -24.03
C LEU A 220 -0.87 26.30 -24.35
N VAL A 221 -0.63 24.99 -24.48
CA VAL A 221 0.69 24.46 -24.88
C VAL A 221 1.12 25.02 -26.23
N ARG A 222 0.24 25.03 -27.24
CA ARG A 222 0.55 25.62 -28.55
C ARG A 222 0.88 27.12 -28.44
N THR A 223 0.19 27.87 -27.59
CA THR A 223 0.50 29.28 -27.37
C THR A 223 1.85 29.47 -26.69
N LEU A 224 2.18 28.63 -25.70
CA LEU A 224 3.48 28.65 -25.03
C LEU A 224 4.61 28.25 -25.98
N GLU A 225 4.43 27.22 -26.81
CA GLU A 225 5.38 26.83 -27.85
C GLU A 225 5.57 27.95 -28.88
N SER A 226 4.50 28.62 -29.30
CA SER A 226 4.61 29.74 -30.25
C SER A 226 5.42 30.92 -29.67
N LYS A 227 5.22 31.24 -28.38
CA LYS A 227 5.90 32.36 -27.72
C LYS A 227 7.33 32.04 -27.30
N HIS A 228 7.53 30.89 -26.67
CA HIS A 228 8.80 30.54 -26.04
C HIS A 228 9.63 29.56 -26.87
N GLY A 229 9.01 28.72 -27.69
CA GLY A 229 9.72 27.76 -28.54
C GLY A 229 10.58 28.43 -29.62
N SER A 230 10.09 29.49 -30.25
CA SER A 230 10.87 30.25 -31.24
C SER A 230 12.05 30.99 -30.62
N ALA A 231 11.88 31.58 -29.43
CA ALA A 231 12.94 32.27 -28.70
C ALA A 231 14.02 31.30 -28.19
N SER A 232 13.61 30.16 -27.59
CA SER A 232 14.52 29.12 -27.13
C SER A 232 15.34 28.52 -28.28
N ARG A 233 14.68 28.15 -29.39
CA ARG A 233 15.37 27.61 -30.57
C ARG A 233 16.31 28.63 -31.23
N ARG A 234 15.96 29.91 -31.20
CA ARG A 234 16.84 30.99 -31.69
C ARG A 234 18.08 31.14 -30.82
N LEU A 235 17.94 31.13 -29.50
CA LEU A 235 19.08 31.21 -28.57
C LEU A 235 19.99 30.00 -28.72
N GLU A 236 19.43 28.80 -28.92
CA GLU A 236 20.20 27.59 -29.19
C GLU A 236 21.01 27.71 -30.49
N LEU A 237 20.37 28.13 -31.60
CA LEU A 237 21.07 28.36 -32.87
C LEU A 237 22.14 29.46 -32.75
N GLN A 238 21.88 30.52 -31.98
CA GLN A 238 22.86 31.58 -31.73
C GLN A 238 24.04 31.05 -30.91
N ALA A 239 23.81 30.26 -29.87
CA ALA A 239 24.87 29.63 -29.08
C ALA A 239 25.72 28.69 -29.94
N LEU A 240 25.09 27.90 -30.81
CA LEU A 240 25.79 27.05 -31.77
C LEU A 240 26.63 27.87 -32.75
N ASN A 241 26.09 28.94 -33.32
CA ASN A 241 26.82 29.81 -34.23
C ASN A 241 28.04 30.45 -33.54
N VAL A 242 27.87 31.00 -32.34
CA VAL A 242 28.97 31.56 -31.54
C VAL A 242 30.01 30.49 -31.20
N SER A 243 29.59 29.27 -30.86
CA SER A 243 30.52 28.17 -30.57
C SER A 243 31.34 27.77 -31.81
N GLN A 244 30.72 27.80 -32.99
CA GLN A 244 31.39 27.52 -34.25
C GLN A 244 32.38 28.65 -34.60
N ASP A 245 32.01 29.91 -34.40
CA ASP A 245 32.89 31.06 -34.58
C ASP A 245 34.10 30.98 -33.63
N VAL A 246 33.89 30.56 -32.37
CA VAL A 246 34.99 30.33 -31.41
C VAL A 246 35.92 29.21 -31.89
N GLN A 247 35.38 28.10 -32.41
CA GLN A 247 36.21 27.01 -32.95
C GLN A 247 37.01 27.45 -34.18
N LEU A 248 36.41 28.25 -35.07
CA LEU A 248 37.09 28.79 -36.26
C LEU A 248 38.20 29.77 -35.86
N THR A 249 37.93 30.65 -34.91
CA THR A 249 38.94 31.60 -34.40
C THR A 249 40.05 30.89 -33.65
N GLU A 250 39.76 29.85 -32.87
CA GLU A 250 40.77 29.02 -32.21
C GLU A 250 41.63 28.28 -33.24
N ALA A 251 41.02 27.66 -34.26
CA ALA A 251 41.74 27.02 -35.34
C ALA A 251 42.61 28.02 -36.11
N GLY A 252 42.08 29.21 -36.41
CA GLY A 252 42.82 30.32 -37.02
C GLY A 252 43.99 30.78 -36.17
N ALA A 253 43.81 30.92 -34.86
CA ALA A 253 44.87 31.27 -33.92
C ALA A 253 45.95 30.18 -33.83
N LYS A 254 45.58 28.90 -33.84
CA LYS A 254 46.53 27.78 -33.90
C LYS A 254 47.35 27.77 -35.19
N VAL A 255 46.70 28.03 -36.33
CA VAL A 255 47.40 28.16 -37.61
C VAL A 255 48.35 29.35 -37.58
N ALA A 256 47.90 30.52 -37.11
CA ALA A 256 48.72 31.72 -37.00
C ALA A 256 49.94 31.51 -36.08
N LEU A 257 49.78 30.80 -34.96
CA LEU A 257 50.88 30.41 -34.07
C LEU A 257 51.86 29.49 -34.78
N ASN A 258 51.36 28.49 -35.52
CA ASN A 258 52.22 27.58 -36.28
C ASN A 258 52.95 28.27 -37.44
N THR A 259 52.37 29.30 -38.05
CA THR A 259 53.08 30.10 -39.06
C THR A 259 54.15 30.97 -38.42
N THR A 260 53.84 31.69 -37.33
CA THR A 260 54.84 32.53 -36.66
C THR A 260 55.97 31.71 -36.05
N SER A 261 55.69 30.52 -35.50
CA SER A 261 56.74 29.64 -34.98
C SER A 261 57.68 29.13 -36.07
N LYS A 262 57.15 28.85 -37.27
CA LYS A 262 57.97 28.50 -38.45
C LYS A 262 58.82 29.67 -38.92
N ASP A 263 58.29 30.89 -38.87
CA ASP A 263 59.01 32.09 -39.29
C ASP A 263 60.11 32.49 -38.29
N MET A 264 59.92 32.22 -36.98
CA MET A 264 60.88 32.58 -35.93
C MET A 264 62.11 31.67 -35.85
N TYR A 265 61.99 30.40 -36.23
CA TYR A 265 63.10 29.44 -36.16
C TYR A 265 63.53 29.00 -37.55
N ALA A 266 64.79 29.27 -37.91
CA ALA A 266 65.36 28.72 -39.14
C ALA A 266 65.27 27.18 -39.13
N PRO A 267 64.95 26.53 -40.26
CA PRO A 267 64.81 25.08 -40.33
C PRO A 267 66.09 24.35 -39.89
N GLU A 268 67.24 24.96 -40.15
CA GLU A 268 68.56 24.50 -39.69
C GLU A 268 68.64 24.46 -38.16
N ALA A 269 68.15 25.49 -37.46
CA ALA A 269 68.13 25.56 -36.01
C ALA A 269 67.23 24.48 -35.39
N ILE A 270 66.07 24.19 -36.02
CA ILE A 270 65.18 23.10 -35.59
C ILE A 270 65.88 21.75 -35.74
N SER A 271 66.57 21.52 -36.88
CA SER A 271 67.31 20.27 -37.12
C SER A 271 68.47 20.09 -36.12
N ALA A 272 69.19 21.17 -35.79
CA ALA A 272 70.26 21.17 -34.81
C ALA A 272 69.75 20.89 -33.38
N LEU A 273 68.61 21.49 -33.00
CA LEU A 273 67.96 21.22 -31.70
C LEU A 273 67.45 19.78 -31.60
N ALA A 274 66.90 19.22 -32.68
CA ALA A 274 66.49 17.82 -32.73
C ALA A 274 67.69 16.89 -32.51
N ASN A 275 68.79 17.10 -33.23
CA ASN A 275 70.05 16.35 -33.08
C ASN A 275 70.67 16.51 -31.68
N TYR A 276 70.57 17.70 -31.09
CA TYR A 276 71.05 17.93 -29.73
C TYR A 276 70.17 17.21 -28.70
N SER A 277 68.84 17.20 -28.89
CA SER A 277 67.91 16.49 -28.01
C SER A 277 68.12 14.97 -28.04
N SER A 278 68.40 14.39 -29.22
CA SER A 278 68.74 12.97 -29.33
C SER A 278 70.08 12.69 -28.65
N HIS A 279 71.09 13.53 -28.86
CA HIS A 279 72.37 13.40 -28.19
C HIS A 279 72.25 13.50 -26.65
N LEU A 280 71.38 14.38 -26.13
CA LEU A 280 71.11 14.48 -24.70
C LEU A 280 70.42 13.23 -24.14
N LYS A 281 69.45 12.65 -24.87
CA LYS A 281 68.83 11.38 -24.47
C LYS A 281 69.86 10.25 -24.43
N ASP A 282 70.71 10.15 -25.45
CA ASP A 282 71.78 9.15 -25.49
C ASP A 282 72.83 9.40 -24.40
N ALA A 283 73.14 10.66 -24.10
CA ALA A 283 74.03 11.01 -22.99
C ALA A 283 73.41 10.66 -21.62
N GLN A 284 72.10 10.85 -21.45
CA GLN A 284 71.37 10.47 -20.25
C GLN A 284 71.37 8.96 -20.06
N ILE A 285 71.10 8.18 -21.11
CA ILE A 285 71.16 6.71 -21.09
C ILE A 285 72.57 6.26 -20.72
N ARG A 286 73.60 6.80 -21.39
CA ARG A 286 75.01 6.48 -21.07
C ARG A 286 75.39 6.86 -19.63
N ALA A 287 74.90 7.98 -19.12
CA ALA A 287 75.15 8.40 -17.74
C ALA A 287 74.45 7.46 -16.75
N ALA A 288 73.19 7.09 -17.01
CA ALA A 288 72.45 6.14 -16.20
C ALA A 288 73.11 4.75 -16.18
N GLU A 289 73.60 4.28 -17.34
CA GLU A 289 74.36 3.03 -17.45
C GLU A 289 75.67 3.09 -16.66
N ARG A 290 76.41 4.21 -16.72
CA ARG A 290 77.62 4.39 -15.89
C ARG A 290 77.30 4.41 -14.40
N VAL A 291 76.24 5.11 -13.99
CA VAL A 291 75.81 5.14 -12.59
C VAL A 291 75.43 3.73 -12.12
N ARG A 292 74.67 2.99 -12.93
CA ARG A 292 74.32 1.60 -12.63
C ARG A 292 75.57 0.71 -12.53
N GLY A 293 76.52 0.83 -13.45
CA GLY A 293 77.79 0.09 -13.41
C GLY A 293 78.60 0.40 -12.15
N LEU A 294 78.74 1.69 -11.79
CA LEU A 294 79.43 2.09 -10.55
C LEU A 294 78.68 1.62 -9.29
N GLN A 295 77.34 1.59 -9.31
CA GLN A 295 76.55 1.03 -8.23
C GLN A 295 76.77 -0.48 -8.10
N GLU A 296 76.81 -1.22 -9.21
CA GLU A 296 77.13 -2.64 -9.23
C GLU A 296 78.54 -2.90 -8.67
N GLU A 297 79.55 -2.12 -9.08
CA GLU A 297 80.90 -2.17 -8.52
C GLU A 297 80.90 -1.92 -7.00
N LEU A 298 80.27 -0.84 -6.54
CA LEU A 298 80.15 -0.52 -5.11
C LEU A 298 79.44 -1.63 -4.31
N THR A 299 78.40 -2.25 -4.88
CA THR A 299 77.73 -3.39 -4.26
C THR A 299 78.61 -4.64 -4.23
N GLY A 300 79.52 -4.81 -5.19
CA GLY A 300 80.56 -5.84 -5.18
C GLY A 300 81.57 -5.63 -4.04
N TYR A 301 81.86 -4.37 -3.71
CA TYR A 301 82.67 -3.98 -2.54
C TYR A 301 81.91 -3.99 -1.21
N GLY A 302 80.63 -4.41 -1.18
CA GLY A 302 79.81 -4.45 0.04
C GLY A 302 79.32 -3.08 0.53
N VAL A 303 79.57 -2.01 -0.23
CA VAL A 303 79.06 -0.66 0.03
C VAL A 303 77.78 -0.48 -0.78
N GLY A 304 76.67 -0.92 -0.19
CA GLY A 304 75.35 -0.80 -0.77
C GLY A 304 74.29 -1.35 0.18
N ASP A 305 73.03 -1.10 -0.15
CA ASP A 305 71.84 -1.46 0.64
C ASP A 305 71.54 -2.97 0.59
N LYS A 306 72.57 -3.79 0.82
CA LYS A 306 72.44 -5.22 1.15
C LYS A 306 72.20 -5.32 2.65
N SER A 307 71.22 -6.14 3.01
CA SER A 307 70.68 -6.30 4.37
C SER A 307 71.80 -6.44 5.40
N GLU A 308 71.66 -5.85 6.60
CA GLU A 308 72.67 -5.91 7.67
C GLU A 308 73.20 -7.33 7.93
N ARG A 309 72.40 -8.36 7.64
CA ARG A 309 72.78 -9.78 7.74
C ARG A 309 73.96 -10.17 6.84
N ASP A 310 74.04 -9.66 5.61
CA ASP A 310 75.14 -9.98 4.69
C ASP A 310 76.42 -9.24 5.08
N LYS A 311 76.26 -8.01 5.59
CA LYS A 311 77.36 -7.24 6.20
C LYS A 311 77.85 -7.90 7.48
N GLU A 312 76.95 -8.40 8.31
CA GLU A 312 77.28 -9.12 9.54
C GLU A 312 78.00 -10.45 9.24
N GLN A 313 77.55 -11.21 8.24
CA GLN A 313 78.23 -12.44 7.83
C GLN A 313 79.64 -12.16 7.30
N THR A 314 79.80 -11.22 6.38
CA THR A 314 81.12 -10.87 5.84
C THR A 314 82.04 -10.28 6.92
N MET A 315 81.52 -9.43 7.82
CA MET A 315 82.28 -8.90 8.96
C MET A 315 82.62 -9.97 10.00
N ARG A 316 81.75 -10.95 10.24
CA ARG A 316 82.05 -12.10 11.11
C ARG A 316 83.11 -13.00 10.51
N GLU A 317 83.08 -13.24 9.19
CA GLU A 317 84.11 -14.00 8.49
C GLU A 317 85.46 -13.27 8.56
N MET A 318 85.48 -11.97 8.28
CA MET A 318 86.69 -11.15 8.40
C MET A 318 87.23 -11.12 9.84
N ALA A 319 86.36 -10.98 10.85
CA ALA A 319 86.77 -11.02 12.25
C ALA A 319 87.26 -12.42 12.69
N ARG A 320 86.70 -13.49 12.13
CA ARG A 320 87.15 -14.86 12.37
C ARG A 320 88.55 -15.07 11.80
N ILE A 321 88.79 -14.67 10.56
CA ILE A 321 90.10 -14.73 9.91
C ILE A 321 91.13 -13.91 10.71
N HIS A 322 90.75 -12.70 11.15
CA HIS A 322 91.64 -11.86 11.96
C HIS A 322 92.01 -12.53 13.29
N ARG A 323 91.05 -13.11 14.02
CA ARG A 323 91.33 -13.86 15.26
C ARG A 323 92.23 -15.07 15.03
N GLU A 324 92.00 -15.80 13.94
CA GLU A 324 92.82 -16.96 13.59
C GLU A 324 94.25 -16.53 13.29
N MET A 325 94.42 -15.43 12.56
CA MET A 325 95.73 -14.85 12.26
C MET A 325 96.42 -14.29 13.52
N GLU A 326 95.67 -13.73 14.46
CA GLU A 326 96.16 -13.24 15.74
C GLU A 326 96.61 -14.40 16.66
N SER A 327 95.85 -15.50 16.70
CA SER A 327 96.26 -16.73 17.38
C SER A 327 97.55 -17.31 16.78
N GLN A 328 97.64 -17.39 15.45
CA GLN A 328 98.85 -17.83 14.78
C GLN A 328 100.04 -16.93 15.11
N MET A 329 99.84 -15.61 15.18
CA MET A 329 100.88 -14.68 15.60
C MET A 329 101.29 -14.87 17.07
N GLU A 330 100.34 -15.15 17.98
CA GLU A 330 100.66 -15.46 19.37
C GLU A 330 101.43 -16.76 19.54
N ASP A 331 101.06 -17.80 18.79
CA ASP A 331 101.75 -19.09 18.83
C ASP A 331 103.19 -18.95 18.32
N VAL A 332 103.39 -18.21 17.21
CA VAL A 332 104.73 -17.85 16.73
C VAL A 332 105.51 -17.05 17.79
N LYS A 333 104.86 -16.12 18.51
CA LYS A 333 105.51 -15.39 19.63
C LYS A 333 105.87 -16.30 20.79
N LYS A 334 105.02 -17.25 21.17
CA LYS A 334 105.30 -18.24 22.25
C LYS A 334 106.44 -19.17 21.86
N ASP A 335 106.49 -19.60 20.60
CA ASP A 335 107.58 -20.44 20.10
C ASP A 335 108.91 -19.67 20.04
N LEU A 336 108.89 -18.39 19.67
CA LEU A 336 110.07 -17.53 19.78
C LEU A 336 110.51 -17.33 21.24
N ALA A 337 109.57 -17.16 22.18
CA ALA A 337 109.89 -17.03 23.60
C ALA A 337 110.48 -18.33 24.19
N ARG A 338 110.00 -19.50 23.75
CA ARG A 338 110.59 -20.80 24.11
C ARG A 338 112.00 -20.96 23.56
N LEU A 339 112.27 -20.47 22.36
CA LEU A 339 113.61 -20.46 21.78
C LEU A 339 114.56 -19.52 22.54
N GLN A 340 114.06 -18.42 23.10
CA GLN A 340 114.84 -17.51 23.94
C GLN A 340 115.19 -18.06 25.33
N GLN A 341 114.46 -19.04 25.87
CA GLN A 341 114.73 -19.67 27.18
C GLN A 341 115.58 -20.96 27.11
N ARG A 342 116.04 -21.36 25.91
CA ARG A 342 116.88 -22.56 25.69
C ARG A 342 118.29 -22.26 25.16
N LEU A 343 118.74 -21.01 25.33
CA LEU A 343 120.13 -20.55 25.26
C LEU A 343 120.57 -20.07 26.65
#